data_AF-A0A7V4X8R1-F1
#
_entry.id   AF-A0A7V4X8R1-F1
#
_cell.length_a   1.000
_cell.length_b   1.000
_cell.length_c   1.000
_cell.angle_alpha   90.00
_cell.angle_beta   90.00
_cell.angle_gamma   90.00
#
_symmetry.space_group_name_H-M   'P 1'
#
loop_
_entity.id
_entity.type
_entity.pdbx_description
1 polymer ?
#
loop_
_entity_poly.entity_id
_entity_poly.type
_entity_poly.pdbx_seq_one_letter_code
_entity_poly.pdbx_strand_id
1 'polypeptide(L)'
;MENKYTGPERRRFLRLDYVTPLAYKICRQETISKLLKGYTVDISQAGVLCRIKEYVNKDDILWLSFDRATLSICAELDKRCFIYQNGIIGKVVRVEQRQDGDYNVGVQFITRVEENKTFIFPKIYFTKDSSSLNNESEEDLDENNGEI
;
A
#
# COMPACT_ATOMS: atom_id res chain seq x y z
N MET A 1 9.72 -13.53 -43.58
CA MET A 1 8.53 -14.38 -43.80
C MET A 1 7.94 -14.67 -42.42
N GLU A 2 6.71 -14.23 -42.17
CA GLU A 2 6.02 -14.48 -40.89
C GLU A 2 5.46 -15.91 -40.86
N ASN A 3 5.81 -16.67 -39.82
CA ASN A 3 5.27 -18.01 -39.60
C ASN A 3 3.82 -17.90 -39.11
N LYS A 4 2.85 -18.00 -40.03
CA LYS A 4 1.43 -18.13 -39.65
C LYS A 4 1.17 -19.53 -39.08
N TYR A 5 0.70 -19.58 -37.85
CA TYR A 5 0.25 -20.80 -37.19
C TYR A 5 -0.96 -21.39 -37.94
N THR A 6 -0.90 -22.66 -38.32
CA THR A 6 -1.94 -23.39 -39.08
C THR A 6 -2.76 -24.36 -38.23
N GLY A 7 -2.53 -24.41 -36.92
CA GLY A 7 -3.27 -25.30 -36.04
C GLY A 7 -4.71 -24.83 -35.77
N PRO A 8 -5.58 -25.71 -35.25
CA PRO A 8 -6.96 -25.38 -34.94
C PRO A 8 -7.04 -24.27 -33.88
N GLU A 9 -8.07 -23.43 -33.96
CA GLU A 9 -8.35 -22.40 -32.95
C GLU A 9 -8.48 -23.05 -31.57
N ARG A 10 -7.62 -22.63 -30.63
CA ARG A 10 -7.54 -23.22 -29.28
C ARG A 10 -8.28 -22.37 -28.24
N ARG A 11 -8.70 -21.15 -28.58
CA ARG A 11 -9.38 -20.26 -27.64
C ARG A 11 -10.83 -20.70 -27.48
N ARG A 12 -11.26 -20.79 -26.22
CA ARG A 12 -12.67 -21.04 -25.87
C ARG A 12 -13.55 -19.80 -25.98
N PHE A 13 -12.95 -18.61 -26.10
CA PHE A 13 -13.65 -17.33 -26.07
C PHE A 13 -13.06 -16.36 -27.10
N LEU A 14 -13.93 -15.54 -27.69
CA LEU A 14 -13.57 -14.45 -28.61
C LEU A 14 -12.73 -13.40 -27.88
N ARG A 15 -11.71 -12.85 -28.55
CA ARG A 15 -10.98 -11.66 -28.08
C ARG A 15 -11.42 -10.46 -28.91
N LEU A 16 -11.63 -9.35 -28.24
CA LEU A 16 -11.87 -8.06 -28.88
C LEU A 16 -10.57 -7.26 -28.80
N ASP A 17 -10.22 -6.58 -29.88
CA ASP A 17 -9.11 -5.65 -29.89
C ASP A 17 -9.50 -4.42 -29.05
N TYR A 18 -8.79 -4.22 -27.94
CA TYR A 18 -9.06 -3.15 -26.99
C TYR A 18 -7.74 -2.52 -26.55
N VAL A 19 -7.53 -1.26 -26.95
CA VAL A 19 -6.29 -0.52 -26.68
C VAL A 19 -6.63 0.70 -25.83
N THR A 20 -6.34 0.59 -24.53
CA THR A 20 -6.42 1.71 -23.57
C THR A 20 -5.28 1.60 -22.57
N PRO A 21 -4.76 2.72 -22.02
CA PRO A 21 -3.76 2.68 -20.97
C PRO A 21 -4.25 1.91 -19.74
N LEU A 22 -3.47 0.93 -19.28
CA LEU A 22 -3.78 0.12 -18.11
C LEU A 22 -2.84 0.49 -16.95
N ALA A 23 -3.41 0.95 -15.84
CA ALA A 23 -2.66 1.03 -14.60
C ALA A 23 -2.49 -0.38 -14.00
N TYR A 24 -1.26 -0.80 -13.73
CA TYR A 24 -0.96 -2.09 -13.12
C TYR A 24 -0.03 -1.91 -11.91
N LYS A 25 -0.05 -2.90 -11.01
CA LYS A 25 0.86 -3.00 -9.86
C LYS A 25 1.45 -4.40 -9.82
N ILE A 26 2.74 -4.48 -9.52
CA ILE A 26 3.41 -5.75 -9.29
C ILE A 26 3.23 -6.10 -7.81
N CYS A 27 2.48 -7.16 -7.52
CA CYS A 27 2.25 -7.62 -6.16
C CYS A 27 3.24 -8.73 -5.80
N ARG A 28 3.83 -8.65 -4.60
CA ARG A 28 4.59 -9.78 -4.02
C ARG A 28 3.62 -10.89 -3.60
N GLN A 29 4.09 -12.14 -3.64
CA GLN A 29 3.29 -13.29 -3.24
C GLN A 29 2.75 -13.16 -1.81
N GLU A 30 3.56 -12.63 -0.91
CA GLU A 30 3.16 -12.31 0.47
C GLU A 30 1.96 -11.37 0.51
N THR A 31 1.99 -10.28 -0.26
CA THR A 31 0.88 -9.32 -0.37
C THR A 31 -0.39 -9.99 -0.87
N ILE A 32 -0.29 -10.82 -1.92
CA ILE A 32 -1.43 -11.58 -2.45
C ILE A 32 -2.02 -12.50 -1.38
N SER A 33 -1.17 -13.19 -0.61
CA SER A 33 -1.62 -14.10 0.44
C SER A 33 -2.36 -13.39 1.59
N LYS A 34 -2.11 -12.09 1.81
CA LYS A 34 -2.73 -11.27 2.85
C LYS A 34 -4.08 -10.67 2.42
N LEU A 35 -4.27 -10.40 1.12
CA LEU A 35 -5.50 -9.82 0.58
C LEU A 35 -6.77 -10.62 0.91
N LEU A 36 -6.64 -11.94 1.08
CA LEU A 36 -7.77 -12.86 1.28
C LEU A 36 -8.03 -13.23 2.75
N LYS A 37 -7.29 -12.65 3.72
CA LYS A 37 -7.28 -13.12 5.12
C LYS A 37 -8.07 -12.26 6.11
N GLY A 38 -8.58 -11.11 5.68
CA GLY A 38 -9.35 -10.20 6.53
C GLY A 38 -10.86 -10.35 6.33
N TYR A 39 -11.64 -10.20 7.40
CA TYR A 39 -13.09 -10.11 7.33
C TYR A 39 -13.55 -8.80 7.95
N THR A 40 -14.45 -8.08 7.27
CA THR A 40 -15.11 -6.90 7.85
C THR A 40 -16.14 -7.35 8.88
N VAL A 41 -16.14 -6.73 10.06
CA VAL A 41 -17.08 -7.07 11.14
C VAL A 41 -18.19 -6.03 11.19
N ASP A 42 -17.86 -4.74 11.22
CA ASP A 42 -18.83 -3.64 11.27
C ASP A 42 -18.32 -2.40 10.52
N ILE A 43 -19.22 -1.67 9.84
CA ILE A 43 -18.91 -0.42 9.13
C ILE A 43 -19.73 0.73 9.74
N SER A 44 -19.08 1.87 9.94
CA SER A 44 -19.70 3.11 10.45
C SER A 44 -19.30 4.31 9.59
N GLN A 45 -19.89 5.47 9.86
CA GLN A 45 -19.55 6.72 9.16
C GLN A 45 -18.09 7.16 9.32
N ALA A 46 -17.46 6.89 10.45
CA ALA A 46 -16.11 7.37 10.75
C ALA A 46 -15.02 6.30 10.54
N GLY A 47 -15.39 5.05 10.27
CA GLY A 47 -14.44 3.96 10.21
C GLY A 47 -15.07 2.58 10.19
N VAL A 48 -14.21 1.57 10.23
CA VAL A 48 -14.56 0.16 10.12
C VAL A 48 -13.89 -0.64 11.23
N LEU A 49 -14.60 -1.60 11.78
CA LEU A 49 -14.05 -2.66 12.61
C LEU A 49 -13.86 -3.90 11.75
N CYS A 50 -12.65 -4.40 11.70
CA CYS A 50 -12.30 -5.58 10.91
C CYS A 50 -11.54 -6.61 11.75
N ARG A 51 -11.66 -7.87 11.37
CA ARG A 51 -10.91 -8.99 11.94
C ARG A 51 -9.71 -9.27 11.06
N ILE A 52 -8.52 -9.20 11.63
CA ILE A 52 -7.25 -9.44 10.94
C ILE A 52 -6.45 -10.48 11.73
N LYS A 53 -5.83 -11.43 11.04
CA LYS A 53 -4.98 -12.47 11.67
C LYS A 53 -3.60 -11.95 12.08
N GLU A 54 -3.08 -11.02 11.29
CA GLU A 54 -1.78 -10.42 11.51
C GLU A 54 -1.90 -9.23 12.48
N TYR A 55 -0.93 -9.12 13.38
CA TYR A 55 -0.83 -7.98 14.27
C TYR A 55 -0.47 -6.72 13.48
N VAL A 56 -1.12 -5.61 13.80
CA VAL A 56 -0.82 -4.27 13.28
C VAL A 56 -0.63 -3.33 14.45
N ASN A 57 0.15 -2.27 14.26
CA ASN A 57 0.35 -1.28 15.30
C ASN A 57 -0.76 -0.25 15.28
N LYS A 58 -0.99 0.37 16.43
CA LYS A 58 -1.74 1.63 16.48
C LYS A 58 -1.02 2.65 15.59
N ASP A 59 -1.81 3.49 14.93
CA ASP A 59 -1.37 4.51 13.99
C ASP A 59 -0.86 4.03 12.62
N ASP A 60 -0.77 2.71 12.38
CA ASP A 60 -0.49 2.17 11.05
C ASP A 60 -1.57 2.59 10.03
N ILE A 61 -1.16 2.79 8.78
CA ILE A 61 -2.06 3.10 7.67
C ILE A 61 -2.37 1.81 6.91
N LEU A 62 -3.66 1.46 6.85
CA LEU A 62 -4.15 0.28 6.15
C LEU A 62 -4.95 0.69 4.91
N TRP A 63 -4.77 -0.09 3.84
CA TRP A 63 -5.66 -0.07 2.69
C TRP A 63 -6.55 -1.31 2.76
N LEU A 64 -7.86 -1.08 2.82
CA LEU A 64 -8.88 -2.12 2.96
C LEU A 64 -9.64 -2.26 1.65
N SER A 65 -9.55 -3.43 1.03
CA SER A 65 -10.30 -3.74 -0.19
C SER A 65 -11.75 -4.02 0.15
N PHE A 66 -12.67 -3.44 -0.62
CA PHE A 66 -14.12 -3.66 -0.48
C PHE A 66 -14.74 -3.97 -1.84
N ASP A 67 -15.87 -4.66 -1.84
CA ASP A 67 -16.67 -4.78 -3.06
C ASP A 67 -17.36 -3.46 -3.41
N ARG A 68 -17.92 -3.36 -4.62
CA ARG A 68 -18.57 -2.12 -5.08
C ARG A 68 -19.76 -1.72 -4.20
N ALA A 69 -20.55 -2.68 -3.73
CA ALA A 69 -21.71 -2.39 -2.89
C ALA A 69 -21.29 -1.76 -1.56
N THR A 70 -20.27 -2.33 -0.92
CA THR A 70 -19.71 -1.82 0.34
C THR A 70 -19.05 -0.46 0.16
N LEU A 71 -18.30 -0.25 -0.94
CA LEU A 71 -17.73 1.07 -1.24
C LEU A 71 -18.80 2.14 -1.43
N SER A 72 -19.91 1.82 -2.09
CA SER A 72 -21.04 2.74 -2.23
C SER A 72 -21.61 3.13 -0.87
N ILE A 73 -21.82 2.15 0.03
CA ILE A 73 -22.28 2.42 1.40
C ILE A 73 -21.30 3.33 2.14
N CYS A 74 -20.00 3.05 2.10
CA CYS A 74 -18.99 3.89 2.75
C CYS A 74 -18.94 5.31 2.16
N ALA A 75 -19.10 5.45 0.83
CA ALA A 75 -19.15 6.74 0.15
C ALA A 75 -20.42 7.54 0.49
N GLU A 76 -21.55 6.86 0.73
CA GLU A 76 -22.79 7.48 1.19
C GLU A 76 -22.70 7.92 2.64
N LEU A 77 -22.10 7.09 3.50
CA LEU A 77 -21.92 7.38 4.92
C LEU A 77 -21.00 8.59 5.13
N ASP A 78 -19.82 8.63 4.49
CA ASP A 78 -18.97 9.83 4.47
C ASP A 78 -18.41 10.05 3.06
N LYS A 79 -18.98 11.05 2.37
CA LYS A 79 -18.58 11.48 1.02
C LYS A 79 -17.11 11.90 0.89
N ARG A 80 -16.43 12.11 2.01
CA ARG A 80 -15.03 12.53 2.07
C ARG A 80 -14.06 11.36 2.19
N CYS A 81 -14.54 10.12 2.34
CA CYS A 81 -13.68 8.93 2.41
C CYS A 81 -12.67 8.89 1.26
N PHE A 82 -11.40 8.62 1.58
CA PHE A 82 -10.38 8.46 0.56
C PHE A 82 -10.47 7.07 -0.07
N ILE A 83 -11.23 6.96 -1.16
CA ILE A 83 -11.33 5.75 -1.97
C ILE A 83 -10.20 5.71 -3.00
N TYR A 84 -9.48 4.58 -3.02
CA TYR A 84 -8.39 4.31 -3.94
C TYR A 84 -8.38 2.84 -4.36
N GLN A 85 -8.40 2.58 -5.68
CA GLN A 85 -8.34 1.24 -6.28
C GLN A 85 -9.34 0.21 -5.71
N ASN A 86 -10.63 0.56 -5.59
CA ASN A 86 -11.65 -0.28 -4.95
C ASN A 86 -11.38 -0.62 -3.47
N GLY A 87 -10.64 0.24 -2.78
CA GLY A 87 -10.46 0.14 -1.34
C GLY A 87 -10.50 1.51 -0.67
N ILE A 88 -10.52 1.49 0.66
CA ILE A 88 -10.50 2.68 1.50
C ILE A 88 -9.20 2.68 2.29
N ILE A 89 -8.59 3.85 2.41
CA ILE A 89 -7.41 4.05 3.25
C ILE A 89 -7.88 4.53 4.63
N GLY A 90 -7.33 3.94 5.69
CA GLY A 90 -7.63 4.32 7.05
C GLY A 90 -6.46 4.13 8.00
N LYS A 91 -6.54 4.78 9.15
CA LYS A 91 -5.55 4.73 10.23
C LYS A 91 -6.03 3.81 11.35
N VAL A 92 -5.18 2.93 11.84
CA VAL A 92 -5.50 2.05 12.98
C VAL A 92 -5.61 2.90 14.25
N VAL A 93 -6.79 2.88 14.87
CA VAL A 93 -7.07 3.64 16.11
C VAL A 93 -7.18 2.73 17.34
N ARG A 94 -7.48 1.44 17.15
CA ARG A 94 -7.49 0.44 18.21
C ARG A 94 -7.17 -0.96 17.67
N VAL A 95 -6.55 -1.77 18.53
CA VAL A 95 -6.23 -3.18 18.29
C VAL A 95 -6.55 -3.95 19.57
N GLU A 96 -7.43 -4.94 19.48
CA GLU A 96 -7.84 -5.79 20.59
C GLU A 96 -7.57 -7.25 20.21
N GLN A 97 -6.74 -7.94 20.99
CA GLN A 97 -6.44 -9.36 20.75
C GLN A 97 -7.61 -10.24 21.21
N ARG A 98 -7.97 -11.25 20.41
CA ARG A 98 -8.97 -12.25 20.75
C ARG A 98 -8.34 -13.54 21.23
N GLN A 99 -9.14 -14.36 21.90
CA GLN A 99 -8.75 -15.69 22.39
C GLN A 99 -8.28 -16.63 21.26
N ASP A 100 -8.81 -16.46 20.04
CA ASP A 100 -8.50 -17.31 18.87
C ASP A 100 -7.16 -16.94 18.19
N GLY A 101 -6.41 -15.97 18.71
CA GLY A 101 -5.17 -15.48 18.09
C GLY A 101 -5.35 -14.42 16.99
N ASP A 102 -6.59 -14.11 16.60
CA ASP A 102 -6.92 -13.01 15.69
C ASP A 102 -7.09 -11.68 16.45
N TYR A 103 -7.12 -10.57 15.71
CA TYR A 103 -7.26 -9.22 16.25
C TYR A 103 -8.52 -8.53 15.73
N ASN A 104 -9.24 -7.86 16.62
CA ASN A 104 -10.23 -6.86 16.26
C ASN A 104 -9.50 -5.52 16.08
N VAL A 105 -9.52 -5.00 14.86
CA VAL A 105 -8.81 -3.79 14.47
C VAL A 105 -9.82 -2.73 14.06
N GLY A 106 -9.86 -1.65 14.83
CA GLY A 106 -10.65 -0.46 14.50
C GLY A 106 -9.82 0.48 13.63
N VAL A 107 -10.33 0.78 12.44
CA VAL A 107 -9.69 1.63 11.44
C VAL A 107 -10.54 2.86 11.21
N GLN A 108 -9.99 4.05 11.47
CA GLN A 108 -10.62 5.32 11.16
C GLN A 108 -10.33 5.70 9.70
N PHE A 109 -11.35 6.09 8.94
CA PHE A 109 -11.15 6.48 7.54
C PHE A 109 -10.33 7.77 7.43
N ILE A 110 -9.35 7.77 6.52
CA ILE A 110 -8.68 9.01 6.11
C ILE A 110 -9.61 9.70 5.12
N THR A 111 -9.88 10.98 5.35
CA THR A 111 -10.73 11.78 4.47
C THR A 111 -9.92 12.72 3.59
N ARG A 112 -10.45 13.10 2.43
CA ARG A 112 -9.82 14.00 1.45
C ARG A 112 -9.78 15.47 1.88
N VAL A 113 -10.50 15.84 2.93
CA VAL A 113 -10.50 17.21 3.44
C VAL A 113 -9.29 17.35 4.37
N GLU A 114 -8.28 18.08 3.90
CA GLU A 114 -7.13 18.51 4.68
C GLU A 114 -7.58 19.43 5.83
N GLU A 115 -8.05 18.85 6.94
CA GLU A 115 -7.72 19.46 8.22
C GLU A 115 -6.25 19.17 8.45
N ASN A 116 -5.42 20.21 8.50
CA ASN A 116 -4.01 20.20 8.88
C ASN A 116 -3.77 19.45 10.21
N LYS A 117 -3.87 18.13 10.20
CA LYS A 117 -3.39 17.24 11.26
C LYS A 117 -2.00 16.86 10.82
N THR A 118 -1.04 17.56 11.39
CA THR A 118 0.36 17.79 11.02
C THR A 118 1.27 16.57 10.79
N PHE A 119 0.76 15.36 10.55
CA PHE A 119 1.57 14.13 10.58
C PHE A 119 1.11 13.02 9.61
N ILE A 120 0.35 13.31 8.55
CA ILE A 120 -0.13 12.25 7.63
C ILE A 120 0.97 11.80 6.64
N PHE A 121 1.99 12.62 6.38
CA PHE A 121 3.14 12.22 5.58
C PHE A 121 4.26 11.71 6.50
N PRO A 122 4.60 10.40 6.52
CA PRO A 122 5.94 10.02 6.95
C PRO A 122 6.92 10.77 6.04
N LYS A 123 7.99 11.34 6.61
CA LYS A 123 9.07 11.97 5.84
C LYS A 123 9.62 10.92 4.86
N ILE A 124 9.13 10.92 3.63
CA ILE A 124 9.69 10.12 2.55
C ILE A 124 10.99 10.82 2.18
N TYR A 125 12.09 10.39 2.79
CA TYR A 125 13.42 10.71 2.30
C TYR A 125 13.58 9.96 0.97
N PHE A 126 13.29 10.65 -0.13
CA PHE A 126 13.88 10.26 -1.40
C PHE A 126 15.39 10.43 -1.22
N THR A 127 16.11 9.31 -1.12
CA THR A 127 17.58 9.32 -1.25
C THR A 127 17.90 10.01 -2.58
N LYS A 128 18.46 11.22 -2.50
CA LYS A 128 19.10 11.87 -3.64
C LYS A 128 20.15 10.91 -4.18
N ASP A 129 20.17 10.79 -5.49
CA ASP A 129 21.11 9.99 -6.28
C ASP A 129 22.53 10.08 -5.72
N SER A 130 23.08 8.96 -5.28
CA SER A 130 24.52 8.80 -5.05
C SER A 130 25.17 8.46 -6.40
N SER A 131 25.21 9.45 -7.30
CA SER A 131 26.01 9.43 -8.52
C SER A 131 26.88 10.68 -8.61
N SER A 132 27.51 11.05 -7.51
CA SER A 132 28.62 11.99 -7.51
C SER A 132 29.32 11.93 -6.16
N LEU A 133 30.47 11.25 -6.13
CA LEU A 133 31.65 11.47 -5.27
C LEU A 133 32.39 10.13 -5.16
N ASN A 134 33.27 9.87 -6.11
CA ASN A 134 34.45 9.06 -5.87
C ASN A 134 35.64 9.81 -6.43
N ASN A 135 36.63 9.99 -5.55
CA ASN A 135 38.06 10.23 -5.79
C ASN A 135 38.51 11.70 -5.84
N GLU A 136 38.59 12.32 -4.67
CA GLU A 136 39.81 13.02 -4.26
C GLU A 136 40.16 12.56 -2.84
N SER A 137 41.20 11.73 -2.72
CA SER A 137 41.83 11.38 -1.43
C SER A 137 43.11 12.19 -1.32
N GLU A 138 43.10 13.19 -0.43
CA GLU A 138 44.28 13.79 0.17
C GLU A 138 44.99 12.72 1.02
N GLU A 139 46.16 12.28 0.58
CA GLU A 139 47.23 11.85 1.49
C GLU A 139 48.11 13.07 1.70
N ASP A 140 48.19 13.58 2.93
CA ASP A 140 49.44 14.09 3.49
C ASP A 140 49.25 14.49 4.96
N LEU A 141 50.35 14.31 5.70
CA LEU A 141 50.64 14.71 7.08
C LEU A 141 50.46 13.62 8.15
N ASP A 142 51.43 12.71 8.18
CA ASP A 142 51.91 12.13 9.44
C ASP A 142 53.11 12.93 9.98
N GLU A 143 53.07 13.06 11.30
CA GLU A 143 53.89 13.89 12.17
C GLU A 143 55.36 13.42 12.27
N ASN A 144 56.26 14.41 12.26
CA ASN A 144 57.19 14.71 13.36
C ASN A 144 58.18 13.61 13.81
N ASN A 145 59.47 13.81 13.54
CA ASN A 145 60.56 13.22 14.32
C ASN A 145 61.79 14.15 14.36
N GLY A 146 62.05 14.72 15.54
CA GLY A 146 63.33 14.61 16.26
C GLY A 146 64.59 15.31 15.73
N GLU A 147 65.09 16.26 16.53
CA GLU A 147 66.49 16.47 17.00
C GLU A 147 67.60 15.72 16.23
N ILE A 148 68.69 16.32 15.73
CA ILE A 148 69.75 17.18 16.33
C ILE A 148 70.47 17.92 15.19
#